data_AF-A0A917F6F9-F1
#
_entry.id   AF-A0A917F6F9-F1
#
_cell.length_a   1.000
_cell.length_b   1.000
_cell.length_c   1.000
_cell.angle_alpha   90.00
_cell.angle_beta   90.00
_cell.angle_gamma   90.00
#
_symmetry.space_group_name_H-M   'P 1'
#
loop_
_entity.id
_entity.type
_entity.pdbx_description
1 polymer ?
#
loop_
_entity_poly.entity_id
_entity_poly.type
_entity_poly.pdbx_seq_one_letter_code
_entity_poly.pdbx_strand_id
1 'polypeptide(L)'
;MQKVIAAAVLTALMGLGLSGAADAAPRTNKSSKAEATPDPRVWSIVKADDAYVLRYALPRATDPSFAATCQPSAQLLQIAVEVPNDKKIRSGDGVPLSLSSGKRKLELAASAFLVNNEGLLVVEAAVTLDARVLDLFRDGDTLVVKMPGSSQNLPLAGARSRLADFERVCLARR
;
A
#
# COMPACT_ATOMS: atom_id res chain seq x y z
N MET A 1 13.08 -44.80 3.32
CA MET A 1 12.72 -46.04 2.59
C MET A 1 11.94 -45.61 1.34
N GLN A 2 12.42 -45.90 0.11
CA GLN A 2 12.01 -47.03 -0.76
C GLN A 2 10.53 -46.92 -1.21
N LYS A 3 10.12 -46.99 -2.50
CA LYS A 3 10.77 -47.36 -3.80
C LYS A 3 10.28 -46.39 -4.94
N VAL A 4 10.95 -46.14 -6.10
CA VAL A 4 11.16 -46.94 -7.36
C VAL A 4 9.86 -47.61 -7.86
N ILE A 5 9.36 -47.59 -9.12
CA ILE A 5 9.85 -47.52 -10.54
C ILE A 5 8.89 -46.56 -11.34
N ALA A 6 9.16 -45.81 -12.44
CA ALA A 6 10.14 -45.73 -13.56
C ALA A 6 9.66 -46.29 -14.96
N ALA A 7 10.41 -46.05 -16.05
CA ALA A 7 10.11 -46.14 -17.51
C ALA A 7 9.27 -44.98 -18.11
N ALA A 8 9.51 -44.34 -19.27
CA ALA A 8 10.41 -44.46 -20.46
C ALA A 8 9.72 -44.89 -21.77
N VAL A 9 9.72 -43.99 -22.77
CA VAL A 9 9.56 -44.30 -24.21
C VAL A 9 10.57 -43.43 -24.99
N LEU A 10 11.46 -44.07 -25.75
CA LEU A 10 12.24 -43.39 -26.79
C LEU A 10 11.43 -43.34 -28.08
N THR A 11 11.45 -42.21 -28.77
CA THR A 11 11.10 -42.16 -30.20
C THR A 11 12.10 -41.27 -30.93
N ALA A 12 13.18 -41.87 -31.42
CA ALA A 12 14.13 -41.19 -32.27
C ALA A 12 13.69 -41.33 -33.73
N LEU A 13 13.44 -40.20 -34.40
CA LEU A 13 13.24 -40.13 -35.85
C LEU A 13 14.20 -39.09 -36.42
N MET A 14 15.19 -39.57 -37.19
CA MET A 14 16.18 -38.70 -37.84
C MET A 14 15.56 -38.07 -39.08
N GLY A 15 15.37 -36.75 -39.06
CA GLY A 15 15.04 -35.94 -40.23
C GLY A 15 16.24 -35.12 -40.67
N LEU A 16 17.10 -35.68 -41.53
CA LEU A 16 18.21 -34.93 -42.13
C LEU A 16 17.70 -34.03 -43.26
N GLY A 17 17.56 -32.73 -42.97
CA GLY A 17 17.20 -31.70 -43.95
C GLY A 17 18.12 -30.48 -43.84
N LEU A 18 19.22 -30.47 -44.60
CA LEU A 18 20.06 -29.28 -44.75
C LEU A 18 19.48 -28.39 -45.86
N SER A 19 18.99 -27.20 -45.50
CA SER A 19 19.11 -25.93 -46.25
C SER A 19 18.20 -24.86 -45.63
N GLY A 20 18.70 -23.62 -45.51
CA GLY A 20 17.89 -22.48 -45.07
C GLY A 20 18.70 -21.49 -44.23
N ALA A 21 18.77 -20.24 -44.68
CA ALA A 21 19.48 -19.18 -43.99
C ALA A 21 18.82 -18.78 -42.66
N ALA A 22 19.56 -18.07 -41.82
CA ALA A 22 19.07 -17.52 -40.58
C ALA A 22 17.91 -16.52 -40.80
N ASP A 23 16.91 -16.60 -39.93
CA ASP A 23 16.32 -15.39 -39.36
C ASP A 23 15.96 -15.61 -37.89
N ALA A 24 16.22 -14.61 -37.05
CA ALA A 24 16.18 -14.70 -35.60
C ALA A 24 14.86 -14.16 -35.04
N ALA A 25 13.75 -14.79 -35.39
CA ALA A 25 12.42 -14.42 -34.89
C ALA A 25 12.30 -14.71 -33.38
N PRO A 26 12.28 -13.69 -32.49
CA PRO A 26 12.10 -13.94 -31.06
C PRO A 26 10.68 -14.44 -30.83
N ARG A 27 10.53 -15.55 -30.08
CA ARG A 27 9.23 -15.95 -29.55
C ARG A 27 8.76 -14.89 -28.58
N THR A 28 7.91 -13.97 -29.05
CA THR A 28 7.27 -12.97 -28.22
C THR A 28 6.35 -13.70 -27.24
N ASN A 29 6.87 -13.98 -26.04
CA ASN A 29 6.05 -14.27 -24.87
C ASN A 29 5.20 -13.02 -24.64
N LYS A 30 4.02 -13.03 -25.26
CA LYS A 30 2.99 -12.00 -25.13
C LYS A 30 2.37 -12.18 -23.75
N SER A 31 3.13 -11.82 -22.72
CA SER A 31 2.69 -11.78 -21.34
C SER A 31 1.41 -10.98 -21.30
N SER A 32 0.29 -11.67 -21.11
CA SER A 32 -1.01 -11.05 -20.87
C SER A 32 -0.86 -10.23 -19.61
N LYS A 33 -0.58 -8.94 -19.78
CA LYS A 33 -0.49 -7.96 -18.71
C LYS A 33 -1.88 -7.88 -18.11
N ALA A 34 -2.12 -8.68 -17.07
CA ALA A 34 -3.40 -8.76 -16.39
C ALA A 34 -3.82 -7.33 -16.04
N GLU A 35 -4.94 -6.88 -16.61
CA GLU A 35 -5.41 -5.53 -16.42
C GLU A 35 -5.85 -5.42 -14.96
N ALA A 36 -5.05 -4.71 -14.16
CA ALA A 36 -5.25 -4.66 -12.73
C ALA A 36 -6.59 -3.97 -12.45
N THR A 37 -7.54 -4.73 -11.90
CA THR A 37 -8.86 -4.23 -11.52
C THR A 37 -8.71 -2.93 -10.74
N PRO A 38 -9.29 -1.80 -11.20
CA PRO A 38 -9.14 -0.52 -10.51
C PRO A 38 -9.56 -0.63 -9.06
N ASP A 39 -8.73 -0.15 -8.13
CA ASP A 39 -9.05 -0.15 -6.70
C ASP A 39 -10.28 0.74 -6.46
N PRO A 40 -11.42 0.20 -5.98
CA PRO A 40 -12.65 0.96 -5.79
C PRO A 40 -12.61 1.89 -4.56
N ARG A 41 -11.49 1.93 -3.83
CA ARG A 41 -11.27 2.88 -2.74
C ARG A 41 -11.10 4.31 -3.26
N VAL A 42 -11.59 5.27 -2.49
CA VAL A 42 -11.52 6.71 -2.81
C VAL A 42 -10.99 7.52 -1.64
N TRP A 43 -10.32 8.63 -1.95
CA TRP A 43 -9.93 9.62 -0.95
C TRP A 43 -11.09 10.55 -0.59
N SER A 44 -11.33 10.71 0.70
CA SER A 44 -12.41 11.53 1.26
C SER A 44 -11.93 12.27 2.51
N ILE A 45 -12.52 13.45 2.77
CA ILE A 45 -12.44 14.10 4.08
C ILE A 45 -13.75 13.82 4.81
N VAL A 46 -13.65 13.37 6.06
CA VAL A 46 -14.78 13.21 6.98
C VAL A 46 -14.52 14.08 8.21
N LYS A 47 -15.55 14.72 8.77
CA LYS A 47 -15.47 15.35 10.08
C LYS A 47 -15.95 14.37 11.15
N ALA A 48 -15.23 14.25 12.25
CA ALA A 48 -15.60 13.47 13.43
C ALA A 48 -15.34 14.33 14.67
N ASP A 49 -16.39 14.80 15.33
CA ASP A 49 -16.33 15.71 16.48
C ASP A 49 -15.42 16.94 16.25
N ASP A 50 -14.33 17.08 17.01
CA ASP A 50 -13.32 18.15 16.84
C ASP A 50 -12.21 17.81 15.82
N ALA A 51 -12.23 16.61 15.24
CA ALA A 51 -11.24 16.10 14.32
C ALA A 51 -11.71 16.12 12.84
N TYR A 52 -10.73 16.12 11.94
CA TYR A 52 -10.93 15.91 10.50
C TYR A 52 -10.07 14.75 10.03
N VAL A 53 -10.63 13.88 9.18
CA VAL A 53 -10.01 12.63 8.74
C VAL A 53 -9.89 12.62 7.23
N LEU A 54 -8.66 12.68 6.70
CA LEU A 54 -8.35 12.36 5.31
C LEU A 54 -8.16 10.85 5.20
N ARG A 55 -9.11 10.15 4.56
CA ARG A 55 -9.11 8.68 4.50
C ARG A 55 -9.21 8.12 3.08
N TYR A 56 -8.56 6.98 2.87
CA TYR A 56 -8.64 6.15 1.68
C TYR A 56 -9.41 4.86 2.02
N ALA A 57 -10.62 4.74 1.49
CA ALA A 57 -11.56 3.68 1.90
C ALA A 57 -12.54 3.37 0.76
N LEU A 58 -13.22 2.22 0.83
CA LEU A 58 -14.41 2.01 0.01
C LEU A 58 -15.47 3.07 0.36
N PRO A 59 -16.28 3.55 -0.61
CA PRO A 59 -17.41 4.41 -0.32
C PRO A 59 -18.30 3.82 0.77
N ARG A 60 -18.56 4.61 1.83
CA ARG A 60 -19.34 4.22 3.04
C ARG A 60 -18.73 3.15 3.95
N ALA A 61 -17.50 2.68 3.73
CA ALA A 61 -16.85 1.80 4.71
C ALA A 61 -16.68 2.50 6.07
N THR A 62 -16.88 1.73 7.15
CA THR A 62 -16.46 2.09 8.50
C THR A 62 -14.94 2.18 8.57
N ASP A 63 -14.30 1.08 8.20
CA ASP A 63 -12.87 0.82 8.36
C ASP A 63 -12.10 1.29 7.09
N PRO A 64 -11.21 2.28 7.21
CA PRO A 64 -10.44 2.78 6.08
C PRO A 64 -9.08 2.07 5.98
N SER A 65 -8.65 1.72 4.76
CA SER A 65 -7.32 1.11 4.60
C SER A 65 -6.17 2.09 4.87
N PHE A 66 -6.45 3.40 4.86
CA PHE A 66 -5.58 4.45 5.41
C PHE A 66 -6.43 5.61 5.95
N ALA A 67 -6.06 6.16 7.09
CA ALA A 67 -6.60 7.41 7.63
C ALA A 67 -5.49 8.29 8.22
N ALA A 68 -5.54 9.59 7.92
CA ALA A 68 -4.84 10.64 8.65
C ALA A 68 -5.87 11.53 9.35
N THR A 69 -5.93 11.44 10.68
CA THR A 69 -6.86 12.16 11.55
C THR A 69 -6.14 13.33 12.21
N CYS A 70 -6.49 14.57 11.86
CA CYS A 70 -5.96 15.76 12.53
C CYS A 70 -6.92 16.26 13.61
N GLN A 71 -6.36 16.63 14.76
CA GLN A 71 -7.05 17.25 15.89
C GLN A 71 -6.41 18.64 16.13
N PRO A 72 -6.96 19.72 15.54
CA PRO A 72 -6.33 21.04 15.59
C PRO A 72 -6.17 21.60 17.01
N SER A 73 -7.13 21.30 17.90
CA SER A 73 -7.10 21.67 19.32
C SER A 73 -5.99 20.97 20.12
N ALA A 74 -5.65 19.74 19.75
CA ALA A 74 -4.58 18.95 20.38
C ALA A 74 -3.21 19.11 19.70
N GLN A 75 -3.13 19.84 18.57
CA GLN A 75 -1.96 19.89 17.68
C GLN A 75 -1.44 18.48 17.31
N LEU A 76 -2.36 17.54 17.12
CA LEU A 76 -2.08 16.12 16.89
C LEU A 76 -2.50 15.69 15.48
N LEU A 77 -1.67 14.86 14.85
CA LEU A 77 -2.03 14.05 13.69
C LEU A 77 -1.83 12.58 14.04
N GLN A 78 -2.91 11.81 14.00
CA GLN A 78 -2.89 10.36 14.09
C GLN A 78 -2.94 9.77 12.68
N ILE A 79 -2.13 8.75 12.39
CA ILE A 79 -2.09 8.03 11.13
C ILE A 79 -2.36 6.56 11.43
N ALA A 80 -3.46 6.03 10.90
CA ALA A 80 -3.82 4.62 11.01
C ALA A 80 -3.80 3.97 9.62
N VAL A 81 -3.17 2.80 9.50
CA VAL A 81 -3.03 2.09 8.22
C VAL A 81 -3.35 0.60 8.37
N GLU A 82 -4.30 0.12 7.56
CA GLU A 82 -4.60 -1.31 7.42
C GLU A 82 -3.52 -1.99 6.59
N VAL A 83 -2.94 -3.09 7.07
CA VAL A 83 -1.82 -3.79 6.44
C VAL A 83 -1.93 -5.31 6.59
N PRO A 84 -1.46 -6.12 5.62
CA PRO A 84 -1.37 -7.57 5.77
C PRO A 84 -0.51 -8.00 6.97
N ASN A 85 -1.02 -8.95 7.75
CA ASN A 85 -0.34 -9.53 8.90
C ASN A 85 0.52 -10.74 8.50
N ASP A 86 1.83 -10.66 8.71
CA ASP A 86 2.79 -11.74 8.42
C ASP A 86 2.90 -12.81 9.54
N LYS A 87 2.05 -12.70 10.58
CA LYS A 87 1.95 -13.52 11.79
C LYS A 87 3.15 -13.43 12.75
N LYS A 88 4.10 -12.52 12.53
CA LYS A 88 5.20 -12.27 13.48
C LYS A 88 4.89 -11.17 14.50
N ILE A 89 4.00 -10.24 14.12
CA ILE A 89 3.64 -9.04 14.89
C ILE A 89 2.35 -9.30 15.69
N ARG A 90 2.35 -8.86 16.95
CA ARG A 90 1.24 -8.99 17.91
C ARG A 90 0.52 -7.66 18.12
N SER A 91 -0.69 -7.73 18.67
CA SER A 91 -1.41 -6.53 19.11
C SER A 91 -0.67 -5.89 20.30
N GLY A 92 -0.37 -4.60 20.21
CA GLY A 92 0.44 -3.83 21.15
C GLY A 92 1.95 -3.77 20.82
N ASP A 93 2.43 -4.48 19.79
CA ASP A 93 3.84 -4.41 19.42
C ASP A 93 4.20 -3.05 18.81
N GLY A 94 5.33 -2.49 19.24
CA GLY A 94 5.92 -1.29 18.63
C GLY A 94 6.64 -1.62 17.32
N VAL A 95 6.22 -0.99 16.22
CA VAL A 95 6.74 -1.24 14.87
C VAL A 95 7.17 0.07 14.18
N PRO A 96 8.26 0.06 13.38
CA PRO A 96 8.63 1.21 12.56
C PRO A 96 7.72 1.28 11.33
N LEU A 97 7.01 2.41 11.18
CA LEU A 97 6.15 2.72 10.03
C LEU A 97 6.84 3.78 9.16
N SER A 98 7.27 3.36 7.97
CA SER A 98 7.93 4.20 6.97
C SER A 98 6.92 4.64 5.93
N LEU A 99 6.69 5.95 5.81
CA LEU A 99 5.80 6.56 4.84
C LEU A 99 6.61 7.39 3.84
N SER A 100 6.37 7.23 2.54
CA SER A 100 7.10 7.98 1.53
C SER A 100 6.28 8.29 0.28
N SER A 101 6.49 9.46 -0.32
CA SER A 101 5.99 9.79 -1.65
C SER A 101 6.91 10.77 -2.36
N GLY A 102 7.22 10.48 -3.62
CA GLY A 102 8.20 11.25 -4.40
C GLY A 102 9.55 11.37 -3.70
N LYS A 103 9.88 12.60 -3.25
CA LYS A 103 11.10 12.92 -2.48
C LYS A 103 10.85 13.01 -0.96
N ARG A 104 9.60 12.94 -0.51
CA ARG A 104 9.24 13.02 0.92
C ARG A 104 9.29 11.65 1.55
N LYS A 105 9.82 11.61 2.78
CA LYS A 105 9.90 10.41 3.61
C LYS A 105 9.72 10.82 5.07
N LEU A 106 8.98 9.99 5.80
CA LEU A 106 8.70 10.10 7.21
C LEU A 106 8.87 8.71 7.84
N GLU A 107 9.57 8.64 8.96
CA GLU A 107 9.75 7.40 9.75
C GLU A 107 9.07 7.61 11.09
N LEU A 108 8.18 6.69 11.46
CA LEU A 108 7.32 6.81 12.63
C LEU A 108 7.50 5.61 13.56
N ALA A 109 7.53 5.87 14.86
CA ALA A 109 7.21 4.85 15.85
C ALA A 109 5.69 4.66 15.86
N ALA A 110 5.24 3.44 15.60
CA ALA A 110 3.82 3.08 15.54
C ALA A 110 3.53 1.87 16.45
N SER A 111 2.27 1.67 16.80
CA SER A 111 1.78 0.47 17.48
C SER A 111 0.91 -0.35 16.52
N ALA A 112 1.12 -1.65 16.48
CA ALA A 112 0.32 -2.57 15.68
C ALA A 112 -0.84 -3.14 16.51
N PHE A 113 -2.04 -3.20 15.93
CA PHE A 113 -3.25 -3.73 16.56
C PHE A 113 -3.90 -4.79 15.67
N LEU A 114 -4.31 -5.91 16.25
CA LEU A 114 -5.04 -6.97 15.53
C LEU A 114 -6.48 -6.54 15.30
N VAL A 115 -6.91 -6.61 14.03
CA VAL A 115 -8.32 -6.42 13.66
C VAL A 115 -9.07 -7.74 13.85
N ASN A 116 -10.37 -7.70 14.10
CA ASN A 116 -11.26 -8.88 14.10
C ASN A 116 -11.38 -9.57 12.72
N ASN A 117 -10.72 -9.04 11.69
CA ASN A 117 -10.76 -9.53 10.31
C ASN A 117 -9.49 -10.34 10.03
N GLU A 118 -9.63 -11.63 9.69
CA GLU A 118 -8.50 -12.57 9.70
C GLU A 118 -7.38 -12.17 8.71
N GLY A 119 -6.18 -11.95 9.25
CA GLY A 119 -4.98 -11.66 8.45
C GLY A 119 -4.65 -10.18 8.26
N LEU A 120 -5.34 -9.26 8.94
CA LEU A 120 -5.05 -7.82 8.89
C LEU A 120 -4.60 -7.26 10.25
N LEU A 121 -3.72 -6.26 10.19
CA LEU A 121 -3.34 -5.37 11.29
C LEU A 121 -3.77 -3.95 10.94
N VAL A 122 -4.10 -3.14 11.95
CA VAL A 122 -4.05 -1.67 11.84
C VAL A 122 -2.79 -1.21 12.57
N VAL A 123 -1.96 -0.43 11.89
CA VAL A 123 -0.75 0.17 12.45
C VAL A 123 -1.00 1.66 12.67
N GLU A 124 -0.91 2.11 13.92
CA GLU A 124 -1.22 3.49 14.32
C GLU A 124 0.01 4.23 14.80
N ALA A 125 0.24 5.43 14.27
CA ALA A 125 1.26 6.37 14.71
C ALA A 125 0.63 7.71 15.10
N ALA A 126 1.21 8.41 16.07
CA ALA A 126 0.77 9.74 16.50
C ALA A 126 1.96 10.71 16.44
N VAL A 127 1.76 11.88 15.81
CA VAL A 127 2.78 12.93 15.65
C VAL A 127 2.20 14.31 15.86
N THR A 128 3.06 15.30 16.12
CA THR A 128 2.69 16.72 16.09
C THR A 128 2.15 17.10 14.71
N LEU A 129 1.06 17.86 14.71
CA LEU A 129 0.43 18.38 13.50
C LEU A 129 1.28 19.50 12.89
N ASP A 130 1.98 19.18 11.80
CA ASP A 130 2.89 20.08 11.08
C ASP A 130 2.65 19.96 9.57
N ALA A 131 2.74 21.08 8.84
CA ALA A 131 2.69 21.12 7.39
C ALA A 131 3.69 20.19 6.71
N ARG A 132 4.88 19.98 7.32
CA ARG A 132 5.90 19.04 6.80
C ARG A 132 5.44 17.58 6.79
N VAL A 133 4.45 17.21 7.60
CA VAL A 133 3.83 15.88 7.58
C VAL A 133 2.77 15.79 6.48
N LEU A 134 2.07 16.89 6.19
CA LEU A 134 1.04 16.94 5.14
C LEU A 134 1.63 17.05 3.72
N ASP A 135 2.85 17.59 3.58
CA ASP A 135 3.67 17.54 2.34
C ASP A 135 3.76 16.13 1.72
N LEU A 136 3.68 15.08 2.54
CA LEU A 136 3.68 13.67 2.12
C LEU A 136 2.54 13.31 1.15
N PHE A 137 1.40 13.99 1.23
CA PHE A 137 0.25 13.77 0.34
C PHE A 137 0.28 14.65 -0.92
N ARG A 138 1.23 15.60 -0.98
CA ARG A 138 1.38 16.61 -2.04
C ARG A 138 2.30 16.10 -3.15
N ASP A 139 3.52 15.72 -2.76
CA ASP A 139 4.63 15.39 -3.66
C ASP A 139 4.61 13.90 -4.07
N GLY A 140 4.51 13.61 -5.38
CA GLY A 140 4.54 12.23 -5.90
C GLY A 140 3.15 11.55 -5.96
N ASP A 141 2.98 10.59 -6.88
CA ASP A 141 1.66 10.08 -7.29
C ASP A 141 1.15 8.91 -6.44
N THR A 142 1.99 8.38 -5.54
CA THR A 142 1.72 7.18 -4.76
C THR A 142 2.36 7.31 -3.38
N LEU A 143 1.55 7.16 -2.34
CA LEU A 143 2.02 7.00 -0.97
C LEU A 143 2.44 5.55 -0.79
N VAL A 144 3.75 5.34 -0.65
CA VAL A 144 4.36 4.05 -0.35
C VAL A 144 4.42 3.89 1.17
N VAL A 145 3.66 2.94 1.68
CA VAL A 145 3.64 2.51 3.09
C VAL A 145 4.56 1.30 3.23
N LYS A 146 5.42 1.29 4.24
CA LYS A 146 6.37 0.22 4.55
C LYS A 146 6.48 -0.03 6.05
N MET A 147 6.63 -1.29 6.41
CA MET A 147 6.90 -1.78 7.75
C MET A 147 7.72 -3.09 7.65
N PRO A 148 8.21 -3.69 8.74
CA PRO A 148 8.84 -5.00 8.69
C PRO A 148 7.87 -6.04 8.09
N GLY A 149 8.31 -6.74 7.04
CA GLY A 149 7.54 -7.81 6.39
C GLY A 149 6.42 -7.37 5.43
N SER A 150 6.02 -6.09 5.40
CA SER A 150 4.86 -5.64 4.61
C SER A 150 5.08 -4.27 3.95
N SER A 151 4.53 -4.09 2.73
CA SER A 151 4.54 -2.82 2.02
C SER A 151 3.36 -2.74 1.04
N GLN A 152 2.77 -1.55 0.94
CA GLN A 152 1.66 -1.28 0.03
C GLN A 152 1.71 0.14 -0.55
N ASN A 153 1.04 0.32 -1.68
CA ASN A 153 1.08 1.53 -2.50
C ASN A 153 -0.34 2.12 -2.61
N LEU A 154 -0.54 3.35 -2.15
CA LEU A 154 -1.84 4.03 -2.15
C LEU A 154 -1.82 5.20 -3.16
N PRO A 155 -2.69 5.24 -4.19
CA PRO A 155 -2.63 6.26 -5.24
C PRO A 155 -3.07 7.64 -4.72
N LEU A 156 -2.20 8.64 -4.77
CA LEU A 156 -2.44 9.99 -4.22
C LEU A 156 -3.24 10.92 -5.13
N ALA A 157 -3.59 10.52 -6.36
CA ALA A 157 -4.32 11.34 -7.31
C ALA A 157 -5.63 11.91 -6.71
N GLY A 158 -6.39 11.09 -5.97
CA GLY A 158 -7.57 11.53 -5.25
C GLY A 158 -7.27 12.37 -4.00
N ALA A 159 -6.16 12.09 -3.30
CA ALA A 159 -5.75 12.81 -2.09
C ALA A 159 -5.44 14.27 -2.36
N ARG A 160 -4.64 14.56 -3.41
CA ARG A 160 -4.24 15.93 -3.78
C ARG A 160 -5.43 16.87 -3.98
N SER A 161 -6.51 16.38 -4.60
CA SER A 161 -7.73 17.18 -4.84
C SER A 161 -8.48 17.55 -3.54
N ARG A 162 -8.18 16.87 -2.43
CA ARG A 162 -8.71 17.14 -1.09
C ARG A 162 -7.70 17.83 -0.17
N LEU A 163 -6.41 17.70 -0.45
CA LEU A 163 -5.34 18.10 0.46
C LEU A 163 -5.42 19.58 0.87
N ALA A 164 -5.75 20.49 -0.06
CA ALA A 164 -5.90 21.92 0.26
C ALA A 164 -7.03 22.19 1.27
N ASP A 165 -8.15 21.45 1.20
CA ASP A 165 -9.22 21.54 2.19
C ASP A 165 -8.81 20.90 3.53
N PHE A 166 -8.06 19.79 3.49
CA PHE A 166 -7.56 19.13 4.68
C PHE A 166 -6.55 20.02 5.44
N GLU A 167 -5.53 20.53 4.75
CA GLU A 167 -4.58 21.51 5.27
C GLU A 167 -5.29 22.74 5.83
N ARG A 168 -6.34 23.24 5.16
CA ARG A 168 -7.15 24.37 5.62
C ARG A 168 -7.90 24.09 6.92
N VAL A 169 -8.45 22.90 7.15
CA VAL A 169 -9.14 22.57 8.41
C VAL A 169 -8.19 22.13 9.53
N CYS A 170 -7.03 21.57 9.18
CA CYS A 170 -6.03 21.10 10.14
C CYS A 170 -5.10 22.22 10.63
N LEU A 171 -4.64 23.10 9.73
CA LEU A 171 -3.61 24.11 10.00
C LEU A 171 -4.15 25.53 10.08
N ALA A 172 -5.48 25.72 10.09
CA ALA A 172 -6.08 27.01 10.40
C ALA A 172 -5.65 27.45 11.80
N ARG A 173 -4.83 28.50 11.86
CA ARG A 173 -4.45 29.16 13.11
C ARG A 173 -5.72 29.64 13.82
N ARG A 174 -5.90 29.19 15.06
CA ARG A 174 -6.79 29.81 16.05
C ARG A 174 -5.93 30.68 16.97
#